data_AF-A0A8T5FYH4-F1
#
_entry.id   AF-A0A8T5FYH4-F1
#
_cell.length_a   1.000
_cell.length_b   1.000
_cell.length_c   1.000
_cell.angle_alpha   90.00
_cell.angle_beta   90.00
_cell.angle_gamma   90.00
#
_symmetry.space_group_name_H-M   'P 1'
#
loop_
_entity.id
_entity.type
_entity.pdbx_description
1 polymer ?
#
loop_
_entity_poly.entity_id
_entity_poly.type
_entity_poly.pdbx_seq_one_letter_code
_entity_poly.pdbx_strand_id
1 'polypeptide(L)'
;MINMEEKEDYYGDNKTRKWTDLAIGFFGAQFVNSNIGGILYYIIIMIFKFLFKNNNQTIIYLLIGLGAILLIGLNIFIIKKFKKNGREYISKGIIIGIITAILLPLLAFGACMVAFSGFN
;
A
#
# COMPACT_ATOMS: atom_id res chain seq x y z
N MET A 1 6.03 -44.65 1.84
CA MET A 1 5.10 -43.58 2.24
C MET A 1 5.88 -42.29 2.27
N ILE A 2 5.61 -41.38 1.32
CA ILE A 2 6.18 -40.03 1.37
C ILE A 2 5.36 -39.31 2.43
N ASN A 3 5.97 -39.00 3.57
CA ASN A 3 5.39 -38.09 4.55
C ASN A 3 5.14 -36.77 3.84
N MET A 4 3.89 -36.52 3.45
CA MET A 4 3.44 -35.16 3.21
C MET A 4 3.51 -34.49 4.58
N GLU A 5 4.55 -33.69 4.81
CA GLU A 5 4.54 -32.71 5.89
C GLU A 5 3.27 -31.89 5.71
N GLU A 6 2.26 -32.17 6.54
CA GLU A 6 1.11 -31.29 6.68
C GLU A 6 1.66 -29.91 7.01
N LYS A 7 1.58 -28.98 6.05
CA LYS A 7 1.77 -27.57 6.36
C LYS A 7 0.74 -27.24 7.43
N GLU A 8 1.16 -27.15 8.68
CA GLU A 8 0.33 -26.71 9.79
C GLU A 8 -0.43 -25.46 9.34
N ASP A 9 -1.74 -25.58 9.17
CA ASP A 9 -2.58 -24.44 8.79
C ASP A 9 -2.55 -23.46 9.97
N TYR A 10 -1.77 -22.39 9.82
CA TYR A 10 -1.58 -21.33 10.81
C TYR A 10 -2.91 -20.80 11.40
N TYR A 11 -3.98 -20.89 10.62
CA TYR A 11 -5.29 -20.40 11.01
C TYR A 11 -6.23 -21.48 11.54
N GLY A 12 -6.15 -22.72 11.04
CA GLY A 12 -7.15 -23.76 11.25
C GLY A 12 -8.58 -23.21 11.12
N ASP A 13 -9.44 -23.52 12.09
CA ASP A 13 -10.83 -23.03 12.15
C ASP A 13 -11.00 -21.66 12.83
N ASN A 14 -9.91 -21.03 13.29
CA ASN A 14 -9.99 -19.78 14.04
C ASN A 14 -10.31 -18.57 13.15
N LYS A 15 -11.61 -18.27 13.01
CA LYS A 15 -12.12 -17.11 12.25
C LYS A 15 -11.60 -15.79 12.79
N THR A 16 -11.48 -15.63 14.11
CA THR A 16 -11.00 -14.40 14.74
C THR A 16 -9.57 -14.10 14.30
N ARG A 17 -8.68 -15.10 14.32
CA ARG A 17 -7.29 -14.95 13.87
C ARG A 17 -7.20 -14.54 12.39
N LYS A 18 -8.07 -15.09 11.53
CA LYS A 18 -8.17 -14.70 10.10
C LYS A 18 -8.52 -13.23 9.93
N TRP A 19 -9.53 -12.74 10.67
CA TRP A 19 -9.97 -11.34 10.63
C TRP A 19 -8.95 -10.38 11.24
N THR A 20 -8.32 -10.74 12.35
CA THR A 20 -7.27 -9.92 12.98
C THR A 20 -6.07 -9.75 12.03
N ASP A 21 -5.59 -10.83 11.43
CA ASP A 21 -4.48 -10.77 10.46
C ASP A 21 -4.88 -9.97 9.21
N LEU A 22 -6.13 -10.09 8.75
CA LEU A 22 -6.62 -9.28 7.63
C LEU A 22 -6.64 -7.78 7.97
N ALA A 23 -7.12 -7.41 9.16
CA ALA A 23 -7.11 -6.02 9.63
C ALA A 23 -5.69 -5.48 9.79
N ILE A 24 -4.76 -6.26 10.35
CA ILE A 24 -3.34 -5.91 10.45
C ILE A 24 -2.75 -5.66 9.06
N GLY A 25 -3.04 -6.53 8.08
CA GLY A 25 -2.59 -6.34 6.71
C GLY A 25 -3.14 -5.06 6.07
N PHE A 26 -4.44 -4.81 6.25
CA PHE A 26 -5.14 -3.66 5.68
C PHE A 26 -4.61 -2.33 6.23
N PHE A 27 -4.66 -2.14 7.55
CA PHE A 27 -4.24 -0.89 8.19
C PHE A 27 -2.72 -0.75 8.27
N GLY A 28 -2.00 -1.86 8.49
CA GLY A 28 -0.54 -1.87 8.60
C GLY A 28 0.13 -1.45 7.31
N ALA A 29 -0.35 -1.91 6.15
CA ALA A 29 0.19 -1.45 4.87
C ALA A 29 -0.05 0.03 4.62
N GLN A 30 -1.26 0.52 4.91
CA GLN A 30 -1.56 1.94 4.76
C GLN A 30 -0.68 2.80 5.67
N PHE A 31 -0.52 2.41 6.94
CA PHE A 31 0.34 3.11 7.89
C PHE A 31 1.82 3.12 7.45
N VAL A 32 2.35 1.97 7.01
CA VAL A 32 3.74 1.90 6.54
C VAL A 32 3.92 2.74 5.28
N ASN A 33 3.00 2.64 4.32
CA ASN A 33 3.07 3.39 3.06
C ASN A 33 2.94 4.91 3.28
N SER A 34 2.08 5.36 4.21
CA SER A 34 1.93 6.79 4.50
C SER A 34 3.19 7.36 5.17
N ASN A 35 3.78 6.64 6.12
CA ASN A 35 4.99 7.08 6.81
C ASN A 35 6.21 7.06 5.87
N ILE A 36 6.46 5.95 5.17
CA ILE A 36 7.60 5.83 4.26
C ILE A 36 7.42 6.77 3.06
N GLY A 37 6.23 6.84 2.47
CA GLY A 37 5.92 7.76 1.39
C GLY A 37 6.09 9.22 1.79
N GLY A 38 5.63 9.59 3.00
CA GLY A 38 5.82 10.94 3.55
C GLY A 38 7.29 11.29 3.75
N ILE A 39 8.08 10.39 4.33
CA ILE A 39 9.53 10.59 4.52
C ILE A 39 10.24 10.74 3.16
N LEU A 40 9.97 9.85 2.21
CA LEU A 40 10.54 9.91 0.85
C LEU A 40 10.20 11.23 0.17
N TYR A 41 8.93 11.65 0.24
CA TYR A 41 8.48 12.90 -0.35
C TYR A 41 9.17 14.12 0.27
N TYR A 42 9.30 14.14 1.60
CA TYR A 42 9.99 15.22 2.31
C TYR A 42 11.48 15.31 1.94
N ILE A 43 12.17 14.17 1.88
CA ILE A 43 13.58 14.11 1.45
C ILE A 43 13.74 14.63 0.03
N ILE A 44 12.86 14.21 -0.90
CA ILE A 44 12.88 14.67 -2.29
C ILE A 44 12.71 16.18 -2.37
N ILE A 45 11.75 16.76 -1.63
CA ILE A 45 11.54 18.21 -1.61
C ILE A 45 12.76 18.93 -1.05
N MET A 46 13.36 18.44 0.05
CA MET A 46 14.54 19.07 0.65
C MET A 46 15.74 19.05 -0.29
N ILE A 47 16.03 17.90 -0.91
CA ILE A 47 17.11 17.77 -1.90
C ILE A 47 16.84 18.70 -3.08
N PHE A 48 15.61 18.78 -3.56
CA PHE A 48 15.26 19.63 -4.69
C PHE A 48 15.47 21.12 -4.37
N LYS A 49 14.98 21.59 -3.21
CA LYS A 49 15.19 22.98 -2.75
C LYS A 49 16.67 23.30 -2.54
N PHE A 50 17.47 22.33 -2.13
CA PHE A 50 18.90 22.51 -1.89
C PHE A 50 19.73 22.54 -3.17
N LEU A 51 19.47 21.61 -4.11
CA LEU A 51 20.28 21.45 -5.33
C LEU A 51 19.81 22.33 -6.49
N PHE A 52 18.51 22.61 -6.59
CA PHE A 52 17.93 23.30 -7.73
C PHE A 52 17.23 24.57 -7.27
N LYS A 53 17.91 25.71 -7.47
CA LYS A 53 17.32 27.05 -7.30
C LYS A 53 16.20 27.33 -8.33
N ASN A 54 16.13 26.51 -9.38
CA ASN A 54 15.18 26.65 -10.47
C ASN A 54 14.09 25.56 -10.39
N ASN A 55 12.84 25.96 -10.56
CA ASN A 55 11.65 25.17 -10.21
C ASN A 55 11.29 24.14 -11.31
N ASN A 56 12.26 23.32 -11.73
CA ASN A 56 12.10 22.41 -12.86
C ASN A 56 11.25 21.19 -12.48
N GLN A 57 9.94 21.30 -12.69
CA GLN A 57 8.93 20.33 -12.27
C GLN A 57 9.18 18.91 -12.82
N THR A 58 9.81 18.79 -13.99
CA THR A 58 10.12 17.50 -14.62
C THR A 58 10.96 16.58 -13.72
N ILE A 59 11.95 17.13 -13.00
CA ILE A 59 12.83 16.36 -12.11
C ILE A 59 12.07 15.90 -10.87
N ILE A 60 11.16 16.73 -10.35
CA ILE A 60 10.29 16.40 -9.21
C ILE A 60 9.41 15.20 -9.58
N TYR A 61 8.76 15.22 -10.75
CA TYR A 61 7.93 14.10 -11.20
C TYR A 61 8.72 12.81 -11.39
N LEU A 62 9.96 12.89 -11.88
CA LEU A 62 10.82 11.72 -12.08
C LEU A 62 11.24 11.09 -10.73
N LEU A 63 11.53 11.90 -9.72
CA LEU A 63 11.83 11.44 -8.36
C LEU A 63 10.59 10.86 -7.65
N ILE A 64 9.42 11.47 -7.84
CA ILE A 64 8.16 10.93 -7.32
C ILE A 64 7.87 9.56 -7.96
N GLY A 65 8.08 9.42 -9.27
CA GLY A 65 7.93 8.15 -9.99
C GLY A 65 8.84 7.05 -9.43
N LEU A 66 10.11 7.35 -9.17
CA LEU A 66 11.05 6.42 -8.54
C LEU A 66 10.62 6.02 -7.11
N GLY A 67 10.15 6.99 -6.31
CA GLY A 67 9.63 6.72 -4.96
C GLY A 67 8.41 5.79 -4.98
N ALA A 68 7.51 5.97 -5.94
CA ALA A 68 6.35 5.10 -6.12
C ALA A 68 6.75 3.66 -6.49
N ILE A 69 7.72 3.47 -7.39
CA ILE A 69 8.23 2.15 -7.78
C ILE A 69 8.84 1.42 -6.57
N LEU A 70 9.62 2.12 -5.74
CA LEU A 70 10.21 1.56 -4.52
C LEU A 70 9.13 1.12 -3.52
N LEU A 71 8.09 1.94 -3.31
CA LEU A 71 6.97 1.59 -2.44
C LEU A 71 6.21 0.36 -2.95
N ILE A 72 5.97 0.26 -4.26
CA ILE A 72 5.33 -0.93 -4.86
C ILE A 72 6.19 -2.17 -4.62
N GLY A 73 7.51 -2.07 -4.84
CA GLY A 73 8.46 -3.15 -4.59
C GLY A 73 8.46 -3.62 -3.13
N LEU A 74 8.42 -2.67 -2.18
CA LEU A 74 8.35 -2.96 -0.75
C LEU A 74 7.06 -3.72 -0.39
N ASN A 75 5.91 -3.28 -0.90
CA ASN A 75 4.63 -3.96 -0.64
C ASN A 75 4.65 -5.40 -1.21
N ILE A 76 5.16 -5.61 -2.42
CA ILE A 76 5.31 -6.94 -3.02
C ILE A 76 6.21 -7.83 -2.16
N PHE A 77 7.34 -7.29 -1.66
CA PHE A 77 8.25 -8.02 -0.79
C PHE A 77 7.57 -8.45 0.52
N ILE A 78 6.86 -7.53 1.18
CA ILE A 78 6.12 -7.80 2.42
C ILE A 78 5.04 -8.87 2.19
N ILE A 79 4.26 -8.75 1.10
CA ILE A 79 3.24 -9.73 0.72
C ILE A 79 3.84 -11.12 0.55
N LYS A 80 4.97 -11.23 -0.17
CA LYS A 80 5.67 -12.51 -0.38
C LYS A 80 6.19 -13.09 0.93
N LYS A 81 6.73 -12.26 1.82
CA LYS A 81 7.25 -12.69 3.13
C LYS A 81 6.15 -13.27 4.00
N PHE A 82 5.00 -12.61 4.09
CA PHE A 82 3.88 -13.12 4.90
C PHE A 82 3.23 -14.38 4.31
N LYS A 83 3.13 -14.49 2.98
CA LYS A 83 2.69 -15.74 2.33
C LYS A 83 3.61 -16.92 2.65
N LYS A 84 4.94 -16.70 2.62
CA LYS A 84 5.92 -17.74 2.97
C LYS A 84 5.78 -18.23 4.41
N ASN A 85 5.38 -17.34 5.33
CA ASN A 85 5.18 -17.66 6.74
C ASN A 85 3.78 -18.24 7.05
N GLY A 86 3.01 -18.66 6.05
CA GLY A 86 1.65 -19.18 6.23
C GLY A 86 0.61 -18.11 6.62
N ARG A 87 0.98 -16.82 6.65
CA ARG A 87 0.08 -15.71 7.05
C ARG A 87 -0.60 -15.05 5.86
N GLU A 88 -1.41 -15.82 5.15
CA GLU A 88 -2.04 -15.37 3.90
C GLU A 88 -3.07 -14.24 4.07
N TYR A 89 -3.77 -14.16 5.20
CA TYR A 89 -4.79 -13.12 5.43
C TYR A 89 -4.17 -11.73 5.63
N ILE A 90 -2.96 -11.63 6.18
CA ILE A 90 -2.20 -10.37 6.14
C ILE A 90 -1.98 -9.95 4.69
N SER A 91 -1.45 -10.85 3.86
CA SER A 91 -1.19 -10.56 2.45
C SER A 91 -2.45 -10.14 1.70
N LYS A 92 -3.61 -10.75 1.99
CA LYS A 92 -4.91 -10.34 1.45
C LYS A 92 -5.31 -8.96 1.95
N GLY A 93 -5.17 -8.68 3.24
CA GLY A 93 -5.44 -7.38 3.84
C GLY A 93 -4.64 -6.26 3.18
N ILE A 94 -3.34 -6.47 2.93
CA ILE A 94 -2.47 -5.51 2.25
C ILE A 94 -3.01 -5.19 0.84
N ILE A 95 -3.36 -6.22 0.06
CA ILE A 95 -3.88 -6.05 -1.30
C ILE A 95 -5.20 -5.26 -1.28
N ILE A 96 -6.13 -5.63 -0.39
CA ILE A 96 -7.41 -4.92 -0.22
C ILE A 96 -7.15 -3.46 0.19
N GLY A 97 -6.21 -3.21 1.09
CA GLY A 97 -5.82 -1.87 1.54
C GLY A 97 -5.29 -0.99 0.41
N ILE A 98 -4.49 -1.55 -0.51
CA ILE A 98 -3.97 -0.84 -1.69
C ILE A 98 -5.11 -0.53 -2.68
N ILE A 99 -5.95 -1.52 -2.98
CA ILE A 99 -7.06 -1.37 -3.93
C ILE A 99 -8.05 -0.31 -3.44
N THR A 100 -8.44 -0.38 -2.16
CA THR A 100 -9.36 0.59 -1.54
C THR A 100 -8.77 2.00 -1.51
N ALA A 101 -7.47 2.16 -1.27
CA ALA A 101 -6.81 3.46 -1.31
C ALA A 101 -6.87 4.15 -2.69
N ILE A 102 -7.11 3.41 -3.77
CA ILE A 102 -7.27 3.97 -5.13
C ILE A 102 -8.76 4.13 -5.47
N LEU A 103 -9.56 3.09 -5.21
CA LEU A 103 -10.98 3.08 -5.57
C LEU A 103 -11.83 4.05 -4.76
N LEU A 104 -11.60 4.18 -3.43
CA LEU A 104 -12.41 5.10 -2.62
C LEU A 104 -12.27 6.55 -3.08
N PRO A 105 -11.05 7.08 -3.29
CA PRO A 105 -10.90 8.45 -3.79
C PRO A 105 -11.52 8.65 -5.17
N LEU A 106 -11.44 7.67 -6.08
CA LEU A 106 -12.07 7.77 -7.40
C LEU A 106 -13.59 7.78 -7.31
N LEU A 107 -14.18 6.93 -6.46
CA LEU A 107 -15.63 6.91 -6.22
C LEU A 107 -16.09 8.22 -5.57
N ALA A 108 -15.36 8.73 -4.58
CA ALA A 108 -15.65 10.00 -3.95
C ALA A 108 -15.55 11.17 -4.95
N PHE A 109 -14.51 11.18 -5.79
CA PHE A 109 -14.35 12.17 -6.85
C PHE A 109 -15.51 12.12 -7.85
N GLY A 110 -15.90 10.93 -8.31
CA GLY A 110 -17.05 10.76 -9.21
C GLY A 110 -18.36 11.21 -8.57
N ALA A 111 -18.61 10.86 -7.32
CA ALA A 111 -19.79 11.30 -6.57
C ALA A 111 -19.83 12.84 -6.42
N CYS A 112 -18.69 13.47 -6.13
CA CYS A 112 -18.57 14.92 -6.08
C CYS A 112 -18.86 15.57 -7.45
N MET A 113 -18.30 15.04 -8.54
CA MET A 113 -18.54 15.56 -9.89
C MET A 113 -20.03 15.50 -10.28
N VAL A 114 -20.71 14.39 -9.95
CA VAL A 114 -22.16 14.26 -10.17
C VAL A 114 -22.92 15.31 -9.34
N ALA A 115 -22.60 15.44 -8.05
CA ALA A 115 -23.22 16.44 -7.19
C ALA A 115 -23.04 17.86 -7.74
N PHE A 116 -21.82 18.25 -8.14
CA PHE A 116 -21.54 19.58 -8.70
C PHE A 116 -22.15 19.82 -10.09
N SER A 117 -22.27 18.78 -10.92
CA SER A 117 -22.93 18.89 -12.23
C SER A 117 -24.44 19.17 -12.15
N GLY A 118 -25.08 18.83 -11.02
CA GLY A 118 -26.49 19.15 -10.77
C GLY A 118 -26.74 20.57 -10.23
N PHE A 119 -25.69 21.35 -9.98
CA PHE A 119 -25.76 22.76 -9.55
C PHE A 119 -25.51 23.77 -10.69
N ASN A 120 -25.25 23.30 -11.92
CA ASN A 120 -25.24 24.09 -13.16
C ASN A 120 -26.56 23.92 -13.92
#